data_AF-A0A257NJG0-F1
#
_entry.id   AF-A0A257NJG0-F1
#
_cell.length_a   1.000
_cell.length_b   1.000
_cell.length_c   1.000
_cell.angle_alpha   90.00
_cell.angle_beta   90.00
_cell.angle_gamma   90.00
#
_symmetry.space_group_name_H-M   'P 1'
#
loop_
_entity.id
_entity.type
_entity.pdbx_description
1 polymer ?
#
loop_
_entity_poly.entity_id
_entity_poly.type
_entity_poly.pdbx_seq_one_letter_code
_entity_poly.pdbx_strand_id
1 'polypeptide(L)'
;AVETVDTCLGRIADAVAAKGGALLVTADHGNCEQMRDPVTGGPHTAHTTNPVPVLLMNSPGALRDGRLADIAPTLLALLGLPQPAEMTGVSLITPAA
;
A
#
# COMPACT_ATOMS: atom_id res chain seq x y z
N ALA A 1 -4.14 -16.37 9.06
CA ALA A 1 -3.00 -15.48 8.74
C ALA A 1 -3.49 -14.08 8.40
N VAL A 2 -4.23 -13.89 7.30
CA VAL A 2 -4.76 -12.58 6.90
C VAL A 2 -5.61 -11.91 7.99
N GLU A 3 -6.55 -12.64 8.62
CA GLU A 3 -7.39 -12.12 9.71
C GLU A 3 -6.59 -11.64 10.94
N THR A 4 -5.45 -12.28 11.21
CA THR A 4 -4.56 -11.87 12.31
C THR A 4 -3.84 -10.56 11.96
N VAL A 5 -3.40 -10.42 10.70
CA VAL A 5 -2.81 -9.17 10.20
C VAL A 5 -3.85 -8.05 10.22
N ASP A 6 -5.09 -8.32 9.83
CA ASP A 6 -6.20 -7.37 9.89
C ASP A 6 -6.46 -6.86 11.31
N THR A 7 -6.54 -7.77 12.29
CA THR A 7 -6.70 -7.40 13.71
C THR A 7 -5.54 -6.51 14.20
N CYS A 8 -4.30 -6.82 13.79
CA CYS A 8 -3.13 -6.01 14.14
C CYS A 8 -3.13 -4.66 13.42
N LEU A 9 -3.57 -4.61 12.17
CA LEU A 9 -3.66 -3.39 11.39
C LEU A 9 -4.66 -2.41 12.02
N GLY A 10 -5.80 -2.89 12.53
CA GLY A 10 -6.75 -2.07 13.27
C GLY A 10 -6.11 -1.36 14.47
N ARG A 11 -5.30 -2.08 15.26
CA ARG A 11 -4.56 -1.50 16.40
C ARG A 11 -3.57 -0.41 15.98
N ILE A 12 -2.92 -0.58 14.83
CA ILE A 12 -1.99 0.42 14.27
C ILE A 12 -2.77 1.63 13.77
N ALA A 13 -3.88 1.41 13.05
CA ALA A 13 -4.74 2.47 12.53
C ALA A 13 -5.28 3.35 13.66
N ASP A 14 -5.79 2.75 14.74
CA ASP A 14 -6.27 3.46 15.92
C ASP A 14 -5.17 4.32 16.56
N ALA A 15 -3.96 3.75 16.71
CA ALA A 15 -2.83 4.47 17.31
C ALA A 15 -2.37 5.66 16.46
N VAL A 16 -2.35 5.52 15.13
CA VAL A 16 -2.00 6.60 14.20
C VAL A 16 -3.10 7.68 14.19
N ALA A 17 -4.37 7.27 14.16
CA ALA A 17 -5.51 8.18 14.19
C ALA A 17 -5.54 9.01 15.48
N ALA A 18 -5.26 8.41 16.64
CA ALA A 18 -5.16 9.11 17.93
C ALA A 18 -4.06 10.19 17.98
N LYS A 19 -3.12 10.19 17.03
CA LYS A 19 -2.08 11.20 16.88
C LYS A 19 -2.33 12.17 15.72
N GLY A 20 -3.45 12.02 15.00
CA GLY A 20 -3.74 12.80 13.80
C GLY A 20 -2.76 12.53 12.66
N GLY A 21 -2.09 11.37 12.64
CA GLY A 21 -1.14 11.00 11.60
C GLY A 21 -1.82 10.42 10.35
N ALA A 22 -1.04 10.20 9.29
CA ALA A 22 -1.47 9.47 8.10
C ALA A 22 -0.91 8.03 8.14
N LEU A 23 -1.65 7.08 7.55
CA LEU A 23 -1.23 5.67 7.41
C LEU A 23 -1.39 5.22 5.96
N LEU A 24 -0.29 4.82 5.33
CA LEU A 24 -0.31 4.17 4.03
C LEU A 24 -0.16 2.65 4.23
N VAL A 25 -1.14 1.88 3.75
CA VAL A 25 -1.14 0.41 3.80
C VAL A 25 -1.02 -0.13 2.38
N THR A 26 -0.09 -1.04 2.16
CA THR A 26 0.17 -1.67 0.86
C THR A 26 0.85 -3.04 1.03
N ALA A 27 1.14 -3.72 -0.07
CA ALA A 27 1.96 -4.93 -0.14
C ALA A 27 3.09 -4.76 -1.16
N ASP A 28 4.10 -5.61 -1.11
CA ASP A 28 5.22 -5.67 -2.05
C ASP A 28 4.92 -6.60 -3.25
N HIS A 29 4.12 -7.64 -3.04
CA HIS A 29 3.61 -8.53 -4.09
C HIS A 29 2.35 -9.30 -3.63
N GLY A 30 1.74 -10.06 -4.55
CA GLY A 30 0.67 -11.00 -4.22
C GLY A 30 1.19 -12.39 -3.83
N ASN A 31 0.37 -13.17 -3.13
CA ASN A 31 0.57 -14.57 -2.77
C ASN A 31 -0.74 -15.17 -2.25
N CYS A 32 -1.19 -14.70 -1.08
CA CYS A 32 -2.23 -15.35 -0.28
C CYS A 32 -3.63 -15.36 -0.93
N GLU A 33 -3.84 -14.54 -1.96
CA GLU A 33 -5.05 -14.51 -2.75
C GLU A 33 -5.17 -15.70 -3.72
N GLN A 34 -4.08 -16.42 -3.99
CA GLN A 34 -4.08 -17.64 -4.82
C GLN A 34 -3.37 -18.79 -4.11
N MET A 35 -4.15 -19.64 -3.45
CA MET A 35 -3.65 -20.80 -2.69
C MET A 35 -3.72 -22.12 -3.47
N ARG A 36 -4.39 -22.13 -4.63
CA ARG A 36 -4.50 -23.28 -5.52
C ARG A 36 -4.12 -22.89 -6.94
N ASP A 37 -3.39 -23.75 -7.61
CA ASP A 37 -3.04 -23.57 -9.00
C ASP A 37 -4.30 -23.74 -9.87
N PRO A 38 -4.66 -22.77 -10.72
CA PRO A 38 -5.93 -22.80 -11.45
C PRO A 38 -5.96 -23.84 -12.58
N VAL A 39 -4.80 -24.37 -12.99
CA VAL A 39 -4.68 -25.37 -14.07
C VAL A 39 -4.69 -26.79 -13.50
N THR A 40 -3.94 -27.03 -12.44
CA THR A 40 -3.72 -28.36 -11.84
C THR A 40 -4.60 -28.63 -10.61
N GLY A 41 -5.13 -27.58 -9.96
CA GLY A 41 -5.91 -27.67 -8.72
C GLY A 41 -5.07 -27.97 -7.46
N GLY A 42 -3.77 -28.20 -7.61
CA GLY A 42 -2.83 -28.49 -6.53
C GLY A 42 -2.49 -27.24 -5.69
N PRO A 43 -1.72 -27.39 -4.61
CA PRO A 43 -1.25 -26.26 -3.80
C PRO A 43 -0.42 -25.28 -4.63
N HIS A 44 -0.76 -24.00 -4.54
CA HIS A 44 0.06 -22.92 -5.11
C HIS A 44 0.93 -22.32 -4.01
N THR A 45 2.24 -22.37 -4.17
CA THR A 45 3.21 -21.94 -3.13
C THR A 45 4.07 -20.75 -3.57
N ALA A 46 3.88 -20.25 -4.79
CA ALA A 46 4.63 -19.13 -5.35
C ALA A 46 3.91 -17.79 -5.13
N HIS A 47 4.61 -16.69 -5.41
CA HIS A 47 3.99 -15.36 -5.52
C HIS A 47 3.07 -15.30 -6.76
N THR A 48 2.22 -14.28 -6.81
CA THR A 48 1.44 -13.96 -8.01
C THR A 48 1.93 -12.67 -8.67
N THR A 49 1.45 -12.41 -9.87
CA THR A 49 1.65 -11.15 -10.60
C THR A 49 0.45 -10.22 -10.47
N ASN A 50 -0.45 -10.46 -9.50
CA ASN A 50 -1.61 -9.61 -9.29
C ASN A 50 -1.17 -8.23 -8.77
N PRO A 51 -1.91 -7.16 -9.12
CA PRO A 51 -1.68 -5.85 -8.51
C PRO A 51 -1.94 -5.90 -7.00
N VAL A 52 -1.21 -5.07 -6.25
CA VAL A 52 -1.36 -4.93 -4.80
C VAL A 52 -2.23 -3.72 -4.45
N PRO A 53 -3.01 -3.79 -3.35
CA PRO A 53 -3.81 -2.64 -2.91
C PRO A 53 -2.92 -1.54 -2.33
N VAL A 54 -3.31 -0.28 -2.50
CA VAL A 54 -2.80 0.87 -1.75
C VAL A 54 -3.98 1.57 -1.08
N LEU A 55 -3.89 1.78 0.23
CA LEU A 55 -4.87 2.49 1.04
C LEU A 55 -4.15 3.62 1.77
N LEU A 56 -4.75 4.82 1.81
CA LEU A 56 -4.21 5.96 2.55
C LEU A 56 -5.27 6.55 3.48
N MET A 57 -5.01 6.41 4.78
CA MET A 57 -5.81 7.05 5.84
C MET A 57 -5.35 8.51 6.01
N ASN A 58 -6.32 9.42 6.18
CA ASN A 58 -6.10 10.87 6.30
C ASN A 58 -5.39 11.46 5.06
N SER A 59 -5.75 10.98 3.87
CA SER A 59 -5.22 11.50 2.60
C SER A 59 -5.67 12.95 2.36
N PRO A 60 -4.77 13.84 1.87
CA PRO A 60 -5.12 15.18 1.43
C PRO A 60 -5.73 15.21 0.01
N GLY A 61 -5.89 14.07 -0.65
CA GLY A 61 -6.40 13.97 -2.02
C GLY A 61 -6.77 12.54 -2.44
N ALA A 62 -7.06 12.35 -3.72
CA ALA A 62 -7.32 11.02 -4.28
C ALA A 62 -6.01 10.28 -4.57
N LEU A 63 -6.10 8.96 -4.75
CA LEU A 63 -4.97 8.15 -5.21
C LEU A 63 -5.17 7.75 -6.67
N ARG A 64 -4.11 7.88 -7.46
CA ARG A 64 -4.02 7.26 -8.80
C ARG A 64 -3.38 5.88 -8.73
N ASP A 65 -3.53 5.10 -9.80
CA ASP A 65 -2.74 3.89 -10.00
C ASP A 65 -1.24 4.20 -10.14
N GLY A 66 -0.39 3.24 -9.80
CA GLY A 66 1.07 3.39 -9.89
C GLY A 66 1.84 2.11 -9.62
N ARG A 67 3.07 2.26 -9.12
CA ARG A 67 4.01 1.15 -8.86
C ARG A 67 4.72 1.33 -7.52
N LEU A 68 5.45 0.30 -7.06
CA LEU A 68 6.16 0.34 -5.77
C LEU A 68 7.13 1.53 -5.63
N ALA A 69 7.78 1.97 -6.73
CA ALA A 69 8.66 3.13 -6.72
C ALA A 69 7.95 4.46 -6.37
N ASP A 70 6.61 4.50 -6.45
CA ASP A 70 5.80 5.68 -6.15
C ASP A 70 5.48 5.83 -4.65
N ILE A 71 5.74 4.80 -3.84
CA ILE A 71 5.45 4.81 -2.39
C ILE A 71 6.31 5.84 -1.65
N ALA A 72 7.63 5.84 -1.86
CA ALA A 72 8.52 6.77 -1.17
C ALA A 72 8.24 8.26 -1.52
N PRO A 73 8.08 8.65 -2.80
CA PRO A 73 7.58 9.97 -3.18
C PRO A 73 6.26 10.36 -2.50
N THR A 74 5.34 9.42 -2.34
CA THR A 74 4.05 9.66 -1.68
C THR A 74 4.24 9.98 -0.19
N LEU A 75 5.13 9.25 0.50
CA LEU A 75 5.45 9.52 1.90
C LEU A 75 6.15 10.87 2.09
N LEU A 76 7.07 11.26 1.18
CA LEU A 76 7.69 12.59 1.21
C LEU A 76 6.66 13.70 1.04
N ALA A 77 5.69 13.52 0.13
CA ALA A 77 4.60 14.47 -0.06
C ALA A 77 3.75 14.64 1.20
N LEU A 78 3.43 13.54 1.91
CA LEU A 78 2.69 13.59 3.19
C LEU A 78 3.48 14.29 4.31
N LEU A 79 4.81 14.15 4.30
CA LEU A 79 5.70 14.80 5.26
C LEU A 79 6.03 16.26 4.90
N GLY A 80 5.60 16.75 3.73
CA GLY A 80 5.96 18.07 3.23
C GLY A 80 7.45 18.21 2.90
N LEU A 81 8.12 17.10 2.56
CA LEU A 81 9.55 17.06 2.26
C LEU A 81 9.79 17.09 0.74
N PRO A 82 10.87 17.72 0.26
CA PRO A 82 11.22 17.72 -1.15
C PRO A 82 11.64 16.32 -1.61
N GLN A 83 11.22 15.95 -2.82
CA GLN A 83 11.66 14.72 -3.47
C GLN A 83 13.06 14.92 -4.10
N PRO A 84 14.05 14.06 -3.81
CA PRO A 84 15.36 14.14 -4.43
C PRO A 84 15.31 13.68 -5.90
N ALA A 85 16.26 14.14 -6.71
CA ALA A 85 16.28 13.90 -8.16
C ALA A 85 16.46 12.41 -8.53
N GLU A 86 17.07 11.62 -7.65
CA GLU A 86 17.28 10.18 -7.83
C GLU A 86 15.99 9.37 -7.69
N MET A 87 14.97 9.90 -6.98
CA MET A 87 13.66 9.27 -6.90
C MET A 87 12.89 9.55 -8.19
N THR A 88 12.79 8.54 -9.06
CA THR A 88 12.06 8.64 -10.34
C THR A 88 10.59 8.22 -10.27
N GLY A 89 10.15 7.71 -9.10
CA GLY A 89 8.73 7.52 -8.82
C GLY A 89 8.00 8.86 -8.72
N VAL A 90 6.68 8.82 -8.80
CA VAL A 90 5.84 10.02 -8.69
C VAL A 90 4.83 9.76 -7.59
N SER A 91 4.53 10.74 -6.73
CA SER A 91 3.51 10.59 -5.70
C SER A 91 2.20 10.01 -6.27
N LEU A 92 1.56 9.12 -5.51
CA LEU A 92 0.25 8.56 -5.83
C LEU A 92 -0.88 9.53 -5.49
N ILE A 93 -0.62 10.51 -4.61
CA ILE A 93 -1.62 11.52 -4.23
C ILE A 93 -1.80 12.48 -5.40
N THR A 94 -3.03 12.58 -5.89
CA THR A 94 -3.45 13.64 -6.79
C THR A 94 -4.11 14.76 -5.98
N PRO A 95 -3.85 16.04 -6.30
CA PRO A 95 -4.54 17.15 -5.65
C PRO A 95 -6.06 16.96 -5.77
N ALA A 96 -6.79 17.29 -4.70
CA ALA A 96 -8.23 17.45 -4.79
C ALA A 96 -8.55 18.54 -5.83
N ALA A 97 -9.56 18.28 -6.67
CA ALA A 97 -10.10 19.29 -7.59
C ALA A 97 -10.70 20.48 -6.83
#